data_AF-A0A7K3IVK5-F1
#
_entry.id   AF-A0A7K3IVK5-F1
#
_cell.length_a   1.000
_cell.length_b   1.000
_cell.length_c   1.000
_cell.angle_alpha   90.00
_cell.angle_beta   90.00
_cell.angle_gamma   90.00
#
_symmetry.space_group_name_H-M   'P 1'
#
loop_
_entity.id
_entity.type
_entity.pdbx_description
1 polymer ?
#
loop_
_entity_poly.entity_id
_entity_poly.type
_entity_poly.pdbx_seq_one_letter_code
_entity_poly.pdbx_strand_id
1 'polypeptide(L)'
;ANEGLYSVMNDDNTQQSWGYPALFDSPDNDCWYLIHEADVDRNYCGSKLSNTDDKSFYKITFPYPKDGNGLGESAPTINLPWKSPWRVVIMGTLSDIVESTLIHDVSPPSVIKNTDWIKPGLVSWNYWSSNHGTKDYKIVCDFADLAASMGWPYTLIDWEWDAMSNGGNLDDAIKYIHSLGVKPLIWYNSGGPHTGVRSTPRDRMLTHENRVEEFTKLKKMGVAGVKVDFFESEKQDMIRYYLDILDDAAQFEMMVYFHGCIVPRGWERTYPNLMTLEAVRGAEWYNNGPDLTTTAPEHNTILPFTRNVVGPMDYTPVTFTNSQYPHITSFGHELALSVVFESGLQHLADRPEGYYGLPDAARTFLKEVPAAWDDTKLLDGYPGRDLIIARRKGAQWYIGGISSERFERTKNLNFNFLPDNKKYKLTLIADGKHDKDFSTQYKVVDKSSTLSIKLLRRGGFAAVLKPLD
;
A
#
# COMPACT_ATOMS: atom_id res chain seq x y z
N ALA A 1 11.00 8.65 -7.72
CA ALA A 1 10.06 7.56 -7.44
C ALA A 1 8.63 7.97 -7.83
N ASN A 2 7.69 7.03 -7.92
CA ASN A 2 6.30 7.30 -8.31
C ASN A 2 5.45 7.84 -7.14
N GLU A 3 5.87 8.96 -6.55
CA GLU A 3 5.29 9.54 -5.32
C GLU A 3 4.62 10.90 -5.58
N GLY A 4 4.08 11.07 -6.78
CA GLY A 4 3.37 12.29 -7.18
C GLY A 4 1.99 12.39 -6.52
N LEU A 5 1.50 13.61 -6.33
CA LEU A 5 0.07 13.86 -6.13
C LEU A 5 -0.66 13.77 -7.48
N TYR A 6 -1.94 13.42 -7.44
CA TYR A 6 -2.79 13.42 -8.63
C TYR A 6 -3.14 14.86 -9.01
N SER A 7 -3.15 15.14 -10.31
CA SER A 7 -3.68 16.39 -10.87
C SER A 7 -5.06 16.11 -11.46
N VAL A 8 -6.09 16.79 -10.96
CA VAL A 8 -7.43 16.74 -11.56
C VAL A 8 -7.48 17.74 -12.71
N MET A 9 -7.81 17.26 -13.89
CA MET A 9 -7.92 18.07 -15.10
C MET A 9 -9.36 18.05 -15.57
N ASN A 10 -9.95 19.23 -15.77
CA ASN A 10 -11.28 19.38 -16.37
C ASN A 10 -11.19 19.60 -17.90
N ASP A 11 -9.99 19.72 -18.44
CA ASP A 11 -9.69 19.96 -19.84
C ASP A 11 -8.29 19.43 -20.20
N ASP A 12 -7.96 19.44 -21.49
CA ASP A 12 -6.68 18.95 -22.02
C ASP A 12 -5.54 19.99 -21.91
N ASN A 13 -5.62 21.02 -21.06
CA ASN A 13 -4.65 22.13 -21.14
C ASN A 13 -3.28 21.82 -20.50
N THR A 14 -3.16 20.76 -19.70
CA THR A 14 -1.87 20.36 -19.10
C THR A 14 -1.18 19.33 -19.98
N GLN A 15 -0.05 19.72 -20.57
CA GLN A 15 0.73 18.87 -21.48
C GLN A 15 2.06 18.46 -20.84
N GLN A 16 2.18 17.18 -20.47
CA GLN A 16 3.38 16.64 -19.83
C GLN A 16 3.46 15.11 -19.98
N SER A 17 4.47 14.51 -19.34
CA SER A 17 4.53 13.06 -19.13
C SER A 17 3.83 12.67 -17.84
N TRP A 18 3.08 11.57 -17.88
CA TRP A 18 2.24 11.07 -16.81
C TRP A 18 2.64 9.64 -16.45
N GLY A 19 2.77 9.40 -15.15
CA GLY A 19 2.89 8.04 -14.63
C GLY A 19 1.55 7.30 -14.72
N TYR A 20 1.63 5.98 -14.69
CA TYR A 20 0.43 5.16 -14.53
C TYR A 20 0.05 5.01 -13.04
N PRO A 21 -1.19 4.58 -12.73
CA PRO A 21 -2.33 4.47 -13.65
C PRO A 21 -3.00 5.83 -13.87
N ALA A 22 -3.65 5.98 -15.03
CA ALA A 22 -4.34 7.20 -15.42
C ALA A 22 -5.84 6.95 -15.58
N LEU A 23 -6.67 7.64 -14.79
CA LEU A 23 -8.12 7.53 -14.79
C LEU A 23 -8.74 8.68 -15.57
N PHE A 24 -9.68 8.37 -16.45
CA PHE A 24 -10.40 9.30 -17.30
C PHE A 24 -11.90 9.13 -17.10
N ASP A 25 -12.62 10.26 -17.04
CA ASP A 25 -14.07 10.33 -17.04
C ASP A 25 -14.59 10.60 -18.46
N SER A 26 -15.64 9.90 -18.89
CA SER A 26 -16.29 10.19 -20.17
C SER A 26 -17.29 11.33 -20.01
N PRO A 27 -17.18 12.44 -20.75
CA PRO A 27 -18.12 13.56 -20.59
C PRO A 27 -19.55 13.21 -21.03
N ASP A 28 -19.70 12.25 -21.94
CA ASP A 28 -20.98 11.96 -22.61
C ASP A 28 -21.71 10.72 -22.05
N ASN A 29 -21.06 9.93 -21.19
CA ASN A 29 -21.59 8.68 -20.65
C ASN A 29 -21.15 8.48 -19.20
N ASP A 30 -21.93 7.75 -18.40
CA ASP A 30 -21.51 7.26 -17.08
C ASP A 30 -20.49 6.11 -17.22
N CYS A 31 -19.29 6.44 -17.70
CA CYS A 31 -18.24 5.48 -18.04
C CYS A 31 -16.86 6.08 -17.75
N TRP A 32 -16.03 5.28 -17.09
CA TRP A 32 -14.67 5.62 -16.69
C TRP A 32 -13.67 4.69 -17.39
N TYR A 33 -12.45 5.17 -17.57
CA TYR A 33 -11.35 4.42 -18.18
C TYR A 33 -10.10 4.51 -17.31
N LEU A 34 -9.59 3.39 -16.82
CA LEU A 34 -8.29 3.34 -16.14
C LEU A 34 -7.24 2.71 -17.08
N ILE A 35 -6.28 3.51 -17.51
CA ILE A 35 -5.18 3.09 -18.38
C ILE A 35 -3.97 2.68 -17.55
N HIS A 36 -3.46 1.49 -17.82
CA HIS A 36 -2.27 0.91 -17.18
C HIS A 36 -1.52 -0.06 -18.12
N GLU A 37 -0.50 -0.74 -17.59
CA GLU A 37 0.15 -1.88 -18.23
C GLU A 37 0.37 -3.02 -17.23
N ALA A 38 0.42 -4.25 -17.73
CA ALA A 38 0.62 -5.46 -16.94
C ALA A 38 1.61 -6.41 -17.64
N ASP A 39 2.15 -7.36 -16.89
CA ASP A 39 3.15 -8.34 -17.37
C ASP A 39 4.39 -7.68 -17.99
N VAL A 40 4.91 -6.65 -17.33
CA VAL A 40 6.20 -6.05 -17.72
C VAL A 40 7.30 -7.01 -17.28
N ASP A 41 7.90 -7.73 -18.22
CA ASP A 41 8.90 -8.76 -17.96
C ASP A 41 10.34 -8.29 -18.19
N ARG A 42 11.28 -9.22 -18.01
CA ARG A 42 12.74 -9.03 -18.20
C ARG A 42 13.14 -8.53 -19.59
N ASN A 43 12.25 -8.67 -20.58
CA ASN A 43 12.50 -8.34 -21.97
C ASN A 43 11.99 -6.94 -22.35
N TYR A 44 11.48 -6.15 -21.40
CA TYR A 44 11.00 -4.81 -21.67
C TYR A 44 11.23 -3.83 -20.51
N CYS A 45 10.93 -2.55 -20.75
CA CYS A 45 10.94 -1.51 -19.74
C CYS A 45 9.52 -1.17 -19.28
N GLY A 46 9.39 -0.52 -18.12
CA GLY A 46 8.16 0.19 -17.79
C GLY A 46 7.89 1.30 -18.81
N SER A 47 6.64 1.68 -18.97
CA SER A 47 6.24 2.80 -19.83
C SER A 47 5.46 3.86 -19.07
N LYS A 48 5.29 5.01 -19.71
CA LYS A 48 4.55 6.18 -19.22
C LYS A 48 3.64 6.70 -20.33
N LEU A 49 2.74 7.62 -20.02
CA LEU A 49 1.94 8.34 -21.00
C LEU A 49 2.50 9.74 -21.24
N SER A 50 2.32 10.31 -22.42
CA SER A 50 2.69 11.69 -22.72
C SER A 50 1.69 12.33 -23.67
N ASN A 51 1.23 13.54 -23.33
CA ASN A 51 0.41 14.41 -24.17
C ASN A 51 1.14 15.72 -24.54
N THR A 52 2.48 15.71 -24.48
CA THR A 52 3.30 16.89 -24.80
C THR A 52 3.21 17.30 -26.27
N ASP A 53 3.22 16.32 -27.18
CA ASP A 53 3.20 16.59 -28.63
C ASP A 53 1.78 16.97 -29.11
N ASP A 54 0.76 16.38 -28.50
CA ASP A 54 -0.65 16.64 -28.79
C ASP A 54 -1.47 16.48 -27.51
N LYS A 55 -2.19 17.54 -27.15
CA LYS A 55 -2.97 17.58 -25.90
C LYS A 55 -4.12 16.57 -25.86
N SER A 56 -4.65 16.18 -27.02
CA SER A 56 -5.80 15.28 -27.14
C SER A 56 -5.39 13.81 -27.35
N PHE A 57 -4.08 13.50 -27.36
CA PHE A 57 -3.58 12.13 -27.47
C PHE A 57 -2.53 11.80 -26.41
N TYR A 58 -2.66 10.64 -25.79
CA TYR A 58 -1.66 10.10 -24.88
C TYR A 58 -0.81 9.05 -25.59
N LYS A 59 0.45 9.39 -25.86
CA LYS A 59 1.44 8.50 -26.45
C LYS A 59 2.15 7.70 -25.37
N ILE A 60 2.32 6.40 -25.60
CA ILE A 60 3.20 5.56 -24.78
C ILE A 60 4.64 6.03 -24.98
N THR A 61 5.31 6.38 -23.88
CA THR A 61 6.70 6.81 -23.87
C THR A 61 7.54 5.93 -22.94
N PHE A 62 8.83 5.84 -23.25
CA PHE A 62 9.79 5.05 -22.47
C PHE A 62 10.33 5.85 -21.27
N PRO A 63 11.01 5.18 -20.32
CA PRO A 63 11.61 5.84 -19.17
C PRO A 63 12.55 6.97 -19.60
N TYR A 64 12.65 8.02 -18.79
CA TYR A 64 13.46 9.17 -19.18
C TYR A 64 14.94 8.78 -19.18
N PRO A 65 15.77 9.20 -20.16
CA PRO A 65 17.17 8.77 -20.23
C PRO A 65 17.98 9.02 -18.96
N LYS A 66 17.64 10.05 -18.16
CA LYS A 66 18.34 10.34 -16.90
C LYS A 66 17.82 9.53 -15.69
N ASP A 67 16.73 8.79 -15.82
CA ASP A 67 16.26 7.88 -14.76
C ASP A 67 17.38 6.88 -14.41
N GLY A 68 17.49 6.49 -13.13
CA GLY A 68 18.57 5.65 -12.62
C GLY A 68 19.96 6.27 -12.79
N ASN A 69 20.12 7.57 -12.55
CA ASN A 69 21.36 8.32 -12.77
C ASN A 69 21.95 8.21 -14.20
N GLY A 70 21.09 7.97 -15.19
CA GLY A 70 21.53 7.78 -16.57
C GLY A 70 22.09 6.39 -16.88
N LEU A 71 22.06 5.45 -15.92
CA LEU A 71 22.44 4.07 -16.15
C LEU A 71 21.42 3.36 -17.04
N GLY A 72 21.89 2.54 -17.97
CA GLY A 72 21.04 1.76 -18.87
C GLY A 72 20.39 2.59 -19.97
N GLU A 73 20.03 1.91 -21.07
CA GLU A 73 19.34 2.52 -22.19
C GLU A 73 17.85 2.76 -21.88
N SER A 74 17.31 3.90 -22.33
CA SER A 74 15.88 4.21 -22.20
C SER A 74 15.02 3.28 -23.08
N ALA A 75 15.46 3.04 -24.33
CA ALA A 75 14.80 2.12 -25.23
C ALA A 75 15.14 0.66 -24.88
N PRO A 76 14.14 -0.23 -24.75
CA PRO A 76 14.40 -1.63 -24.45
C PRO A 76 14.98 -2.37 -25.66
N THR A 77 15.83 -3.36 -25.40
CA THR A 77 16.28 -4.33 -26.41
C THR A 77 15.41 -5.57 -26.35
N ILE A 78 14.88 -5.99 -27.50
CA ILE A 78 13.99 -7.15 -27.63
C ILE A 78 14.65 -8.25 -28.47
N ASN A 79 14.36 -9.51 -28.15
CA ASN A 79 14.78 -10.67 -28.93
C ASN A 79 13.57 -11.31 -29.61
N LEU A 80 13.67 -11.64 -30.91
CA LEU A 80 12.57 -12.22 -31.67
C LEU A 80 12.51 -13.76 -31.54
N PRO A 81 11.31 -14.37 -31.50
CA PRO A 81 9.98 -13.73 -31.52
C PRO A 81 9.65 -13.03 -30.20
N TRP A 82 9.04 -11.84 -30.27
CA TRP A 82 8.75 -10.99 -29.12
C TRP A 82 7.27 -10.65 -29.00
N LYS A 83 6.80 -10.45 -27.76
CA LYS A 83 5.47 -9.93 -27.42
C LYS A 83 5.64 -8.75 -26.46
N SER A 84 4.85 -7.70 -26.64
CA SER A 84 4.84 -6.60 -25.67
C SER A 84 4.19 -7.04 -24.36
N PRO A 85 4.51 -6.35 -23.25
CA PRO A 85 3.62 -6.33 -22.09
C PRO A 85 2.21 -5.89 -22.50
N TRP A 86 1.22 -6.22 -21.68
CA TRP A 86 -0.15 -5.81 -21.94
C TRP A 86 -0.31 -4.30 -21.79
N ARG A 87 -1.14 -3.71 -22.65
CA ARG A 87 -1.69 -2.37 -22.46
C ARG A 87 -3.12 -2.55 -22.03
N VAL A 88 -3.42 -2.12 -20.81
CA VAL A 88 -4.69 -2.44 -20.15
C VAL A 88 -5.52 -1.17 -20.08
N VAL A 89 -6.79 -1.30 -20.47
CA VAL A 89 -7.82 -0.29 -20.27
C VAL A 89 -8.98 -0.97 -19.55
N ILE A 90 -9.14 -0.66 -18.26
CA ILE A 90 -10.31 -1.09 -17.49
C ILE A 90 -11.42 -0.07 -17.74
N MET A 91 -12.61 -0.52 -18.11
CA MET A 91 -13.71 0.37 -18.53
C MET A 91 -15.03 -0.02 -17.88
N GLY A 92 -15.82 0.96 -17.45
CA GLY A 92 -17.15 0.74 -16.90
C GLY A 92 -17.55 1.81 -15.90
N THR A 93 -18.41 1.46 -14.96
CA THR A 93 -18.72 2.30 -13.80
C THR A 93 -17.51 2.35 -12.84
N LEU A 94 -17.51 3.26 -11.87
CA LEU A 94 -16.47 3.29 -10.83
C LEU A 94 -16.37 1.96 -10.06
N SER A 95 -17.48 1.21 -9.89
CA SER A 95 -17.46 -0.12 -9.26
C SER A 95 -16.70 -1.13 -10.14
N ASP A 96 -16.91 -1.10 -11.46
CA ASP A 96 -16.16 -1.95 -12.39
C ASP A 96 -14.66 -1.62 -12.40
N ILE A 97 -14.29 -0.35 -12.19
CA ILE A 97 -12.88 0.06 -12.04
C ILE A 97 -12.31 -0.49 -10.72
N VAL A 98 -12.92 -0.15 -9.58
CA VAL A 98 -12.39 -0.47 -8.24
C VAL A 98 -12.34 -1.97 -7.97
N GLU A 99 -13.30 -2.73 -8.50
CA GLU A 99 -13.41 -4.17 -8.28
C GLU A 99 -12.67 -5.00 -9.35
N SER A 100 -11.98 -4.36 -10.30
CA SER A 100 -11.33 -5.04 -11.41
C SER A 100 -10.16 -5.93 -10.97
N THR A 101 -10.09 -7.15 -11.52
CA THR A 101 -8.91 -8.04 -11.40
C THR A 101 -8.09 -8.10 -12.68
N LEU A 102 -8.37 -7.22 -13.66
CA LEU A 102 -7.84 -7.38 -15.01
C LEU A 102 -6.31 -7.39 -15.07
N ILE A 103 -5.64 -6.59 -14.24
CA ILE A 103 -4.17 -6.57 -14.14
C ILE A 103 -3.62 -7.95 -13.76
N HIS A 104 -4.21 -8.60 -12.76
CA HIS A 104 -3.86 -9.98 -12.42
C HIS A 104 -4.26 -10.92 -13.55
N ASP A 105 -5.48 -10.85 -14.07
CA ASP A 105 -6.03 -11.80 -15.06
C ASP A 105 -5.16 -11.96 -16.31
N VAL A 106 -4.53 -10.88 -16.78
CA VAL A 106 -3.63 -10.91 -17.94
C VAL A 106 -2.16 -11.20 -17.59
N SER A 107 -1.81 -11.22 -16.31
CA SER A 107 -0.45 -11.52 -15.83
C SER A 107 -0.22 -13.04 -15.72
N PRO A 108 1.02 -13.54 -15.83
CA PRO A 108 1.32 -14.97 -15.72
C PRO A 108 0.89 -15.58 -14.38
N PRO A 109 0.61 -16.91 -14.34
CA PRO A 109 0.37 -17.61 -13.09
C PRO A 109 1.64 -17.66 -12.22
N SER A 110 1.46 -17.96 -10.93
CA SER A 110 2.56 -18.08 -9.96
C SER A 110 3.64 -19.05 -10.42
N VAL A 111 4.91 -18.62 -10.31
CA VAL A 111 6.09 -19.49 -10.45
C VAL A 111 6.47 -20.18 -9.14
N ILE A 112 5.92 -19.71 -8.01
CA ILE A 112 6.13 -20.30 -6.68
C ILE A 112 5.07 -21.37 -6.44
N LYS A 113 5.52 -22.62 -6.26
CA LYS A 113 4.63 -23.79 -6.08
C LYS A 113 4.11 -23.92 -4.65
N ASN A 114 4.98 -23.73 -3.66
CA ASN A 114 4.61 -23.77 -2.24
C ASN A 114 4.50 -22.35 -1.70
N THR A 115 3.28 -21.93 -1.36
CA THR A 115 2.98 -20.59 -0.85
C THR A 115 2.63 -20.58 0.64
N ASP A 116 2.75 -21.72 1.34
CA ASP A 116 2.34 -21.83 2.75
C ASP A 116 3.14 -20.94 3.70
N TRP A 117 4.35 -20.55 3.33
CA TRP A 117 5.20 -19.65 4.11
C TRP A 117 4.86 -18.17 3.92
N ILE A 118 4.12 -17.83 2.84
CA ILE A 118 3.75 -16.46 2.49
C ILE A 118 2.53 -16.08 3.33
N LYS A 119 2.72 -15.12 4.25
CA LYS A 119 1.72 -14.77 5.26
C LYS A 119 1.50 -13.25 5.28
N PRO A 120 0.44 -12.75 4.63
CA PRO A 120 0.01 -11.37 4.78
C PRO A 120 -0.23 -10.99 6.24
N GLY A 121 -0.01 -9.73 6.61
CA GLY A 121 -0.23 -9.29 7.98
C GLY A 121 0.05 -7.81 8.21
N LEU A 122 -0.35 -7.35 9.39
CA LEU A 122 -0.07 -6.01 9.88
C LEU A 122 1.36 -5.92 10.42
N VAL A 123 1.96 -4.74 10.27
CA VAL A 123 3.34 -4.47 10.66
C VAL A 123 3.39 -3.22 11.53
N SER A 124 3.99 -3.29 12.72
CA SER A 124 4.35 -2.08 13.48
C SER A 124 5.57 -1.40 12.85
N TRP A 125 5.54 -0.09 12.70
CA TRP A 125 6.57 0.64 11.97
C TRP A 125 6.99 1.95 12.62
N ASN A 126 8.30 2.09 12.89
CA ASN A 126 8.83 3.19 13.68
C ASN A 126 9.30 4.40 12.87
N TYR A 127 9.71 4.24 11.61
CA TYR A 127 10.32 5.33 10.81
C TYR A 127 9.39 6.55 10.69
N TRP A 128 8.09 6.34 10.45
CA TRP A 128 7.15 7.44 10.36
C TRP A 128 7.17 8.32 11.60
N SER A 129 6.99 7.74 12.78
CA SER A 129 6.92 8.51 14.01
C SER A 129 8.29 8.94 14.54
N SER A 130 9.29 8.11 14.35
CA SER A 130 10.64 8.27 14.86
C SER A 130 11.59 7.97 13.71
N ASN A 131 11.82 8.96 12.83
CA ASN A 131 12.60 8.87 11.60
C ASN A 131 13.87 7.98 11.76
N HIS A 132 14.78 8.37 12.64
CA HIS A 132 16.00 7.62 12.96
C HIS A 132 15.81 6.53 14.03
N GLY A 133 14.57 6.08 14.24
CA GLY A 133 14.16 5.27 15.38
C GLY A 133 14.80 3.89 15.39
N THR A 134 15.10 3.30 14.23
CA THR A 134 15.69 1.96 14.16
C THR A 134 17.14 1.93 14.62
N LYS A 135 17.83 3.08 14.62
CA LYS A 135 19.17 3.21 15.20
C LYS A 135 19.16 3.05 16.73
N ASP A 136 18.00 3.15 17.37
CA ASP A 136 17.84 2.99 18.80
C ASP A 136 17.21 1.63 19.12
N TYR A 137 18.00 0.74 19.73
CA TYR A 137 17.55 -0.59 20.15
C TYR A 137 16.28 -0.55 20.99
N LYS A 138 16.12 0.42 21.89
CA LYS A 138 14.95 0.48 22.78
C LYS A 138 13.69 0.86 22.01
N ILE A 139 13.79 1.79 21.06
CA ILE A 139 12.66 2.13 20.19
C ILE A 139 12.25 0.90 19.37
N VAL A 140 13.21 0.11 18.86
CA VAL A 140 12.88 -1.15 18.16
C VAL A 140 12.14 -2.12 19.08
N CYS A 141 12.56 -2.24 20.35
CA CYS A 141 11.85 -3.05 21.34
C CYS A 141 10.43 -2.54 21.62
N ASP A 142 10.24 -1.22 21.78
CA ASP A 142 8.91 -0.62 22.04
C ASP A 142 7.91 -0.92 20.90
N PHE A 143 8.39 -0.93 19.65
CA PHE A 143 7.58 -1.30 18.49
C PHE A 143 7.33 -2.81 18.41
N ALA A 144 8.29 -3.64 18.82
CA ALA A 144 8.07 -5.09 18.95
C ALA A 144 7.01 -5.40 20.03
N ASP A 145 7.04 -4.68 21.16
CA ASP A 145 6.04 -4.77 22.22
C ASP A 145 4.65 -4.31 21.73
N LEU A 146 4.60 -3.24 20.93
CA LEU A 146 3.38 -2.79 20.27
C LEU A 146 2.81 -3.91 19.39
N ALA A 147 3.60 -4.48 18.48
CA ALA A 147 3.15 -5.59 17.63
C ALA A 147 2.63 -6.76 18.46
N ALA A 148 3.35 -7.19 19.49
CA ALA A 148 2.95 -8.28 20.36
C ALA A 148 1.63 -7.98 21.09
N SER A 149 1.49 -6.78 21.66
CA SER A 149 0.29 -6.38 22.40
C SER A 149 -0.95 -6.25 21.51
N MET A 150 -0.75 -5.92 20.24
CA MET A 150 -1.78 -5.81 19.22
C MET A 150 -2.05 -7.13 18.48
N GLY A 151 -1.21 -8.15 18.69
CA GLY A 151 -1.30 -9.42 17.95
C GLY A 151 -0.89 -9.29 16.49
N TRP A 152 -0.14 -8.25 16.14
CA TRP A 152 0.39 -8.06 14.80
C TRP A 152 1.59 -8.99 14.58
N PRO A 153 1.62 -9.75 13.46
CA PRO A 153 2.64 -10.78 13.25
C PRO A 153 4.05 -10.23 13.00
N TYR A 154 4.17 -8.94 12.62
CA TYR A 154 5.42 -8.37 12.14
C TYR A 154 5.78 -7.04 12.80
N THR A 155 7.07 -6.77 12.85
CA THR A 155 7.64 -5.44 13.09
C THR A 155 8.76 -5.17 12.09
N LEU A 156 8.86 -3.95 11.59
CA LEU A 156 9.89 -3.55 10.64
C LEU A 156 11.08 -2.90 11.35
N ILE A 157 12.26 -3.48 11.13
CA ILE A 157 13.56 -2.88 11.41
C ILE A 157 13.97 -2.06 10.16
N ASP A 158 13.56 -0.79 10.13
CA ASP A 158 13.78 0.11 8.97
C ASP A 158 15.23 0.66 8.91
N TRP A 159 15.48 1.69 8.10
CA TRP A 159 16.79 2.30 7.87
C TRP A 159 17.58 2.64 9.16
N GLU A 160 18.91 2.53 9.08
CA GLU A 160 19.93 2.72 10.15
C GLU A 160 20.08 1.57 11.16
N TRP A 161 19.51 0.41 10.90
CA TRP A 161 19.71 -0.78 11.74
C TRP A 161 21.18 -1.26 11.82
N ASP A 162 21.99 -0.97 10.80
CA ASP A 162 23.41 -1.31 10.76
C ASP A 162 24.28 -0.36 11.61
N ALA A 163 23.66 0.70 12.15
CA ALA A 163 24.24 1.62 13.11
C ALA A 163 23.55 1.55 14.50
N MET A 164 22.79 0.49 14.77
CA MET A 164 21.99 0.34 15.99
C MET A 164 22.82 0.46 17.27
N SER A 165 22.26 1.15 18.25
CA SER A 165 22.89 1.51 19.52
C SER A 165 21.87 1.56 20.67
N ASN A 166 22.22 2.19 21.81
CA ASN A 166 21.38 2.30 23.02
C ASN A 166 21.07 0.97 23.73
N GLY A 167 22.09 0.11 23.87
CA GLY A 167 22.05 -1.07 24.73
C GLY A 167 21.77 -2.39 24.02
N GLY A 168 21.76 -2.41 22.69
CA GLY A 168 21.71 -3.62 21.88
C GLY A 168 22.18 -3.36 20.44
N ASN A 169 22.33 -4.44 19.68
CA ASN A 169 22.58 -4.43 18.24
C ASN A 169 21.47 -5.20 17.49
N LEU A 170 21.63 -5.40 16.18
CA LEU A 170 20.65 -6.12 15.36
C LEU A 170 20.35 -7.54 15.88
N ASP A 171 21.37 -8.31 16.29
CA ASP A 171 21.18 -9.68 16.79
C ASP A 171 20.35 -9.68 18.09
N ASP A 172 20.62 -8.71 18.98
CA ASP A 172 19.84 -8.52 20.19
C ASP A 172 18.38 -8.15 19.88
N ALA A 173 18.16 -7.24 18.93
CA ALA A 173 16.81 -6.82 18.51
C ALA A 173 16.01 -7.97 17.91
N ILE A 174 16.60 -8.73 16.99
CA ILE A 174 15.94 -9.89 16.36
C ILE A 174 15.63 -10.96 17.41
N LYS A 175 16.54 -11.22 18.35
CA LYS A 175 16.30 -12.16 19.45
C LYS A 175 15.14 -11.69 20.35
N TYR A 176 15.09 -10.40 20.66
CA TYR A 176 14.00 -9.82 21.45
C TYR A 176 12.65 -9.96 20.74
N ILE A 177 12.57 -9.57 19.46
CA ILE A 177 11.37 -9.68 18.62
C ILE A 177 10.84 -11.12 18.60
N HIS A 178 11.72 -12.10 18.38
CA HIS A 178 11.34 -13.52 18.41
C HIS A 178 10.84 -13.98 19.77
N SER A 179 11.40 -13.45 20.87
CA SER A 179 10.97 -13.81 22.23
C SER A 179 9.52 -13.42 22.54
N LEU A 180 8.98 -12.45 21.78
CA LEU A 180 7.58 -12.01 21.85
C LEU A 180 6.66 -12.79 20.90
N GLY A 181 7.22 -13.68 20.06
CA GLY A 181 6.47 -14.38 19.01
C GLY A 181 6.16 -13.52 17.77
N VAL A 182 6.78 -12.34 17.66
CA VAL A 182 6.70 -11.45 16.48
C VAL A 182 7.82 -11.82 15.52
N LYS A 183 7.63 -11.58 14.22
CA LYS A 183 8.64 -11.83 13.19
C LYS A 183 9.25 -10.53 12.66
N PRO A 184 10.58 -10.41 12.57
CA PRO A 184 11.21 -9.21 12.03
C PRO A 184 11.12 -9.17 10.50
N LEU A 185 10.84 -7.97 9.99
CA LEU A 185 11.12 -7.53 8.62
C LEU A 185 12.31 -6.57 8.68
N ILE A 186 13.05 -6.43 7.57
CA ILE A 186 14.27 -5.60 7.57
C ILE A 186 14.44 -4.81 6.28
N TRP A 187 14.94 -3.59 6.40
CA TRP A 187 15.15 -2.69 5.26
C TRP A 187 16.52 -2.83 4.61
N TYR A 188 16.58 -2.65 3.29
CA TYR A 188 17.80 -2.56 2.49
C TYR A 188 17.70 -1.50 1.41
N ASN A 189 18.84 -0.86 1.13
CA ASN A 189 19.01 -0.08 -0.09
C ASN A 189 19.24 -1.03 -1.27
N SER A 190 18.58 -0.79 -2.42
CA SER A 190 18.81 -1.55 -3.65
C SER A 190 20.26 -1.44 -4.15
N GLY A 191 21.04 -0.44 -3.70
CA GLY A 191 22.47 -0.34 -3.97
C GLY A 191 22.79 0.14 -5.38
N GLY A 192 24.00 -0.11 -5.86
CA GLY A 192 24.40 0.12 -7.25
C GLY A 192 24.55 1.59 -7.66
N PRO A 193 25.04 1.86 -8.88
CA PRO A 193 25.26 3.22 -9.36
C PRO A 193 23.97 3.94 -9.83
N HIS A 194 22.85 3.22 -9.93
CA HIS A 194 21.58 3.80 -10.39
C HIS A 194 20.96 4.77 -9.39
N THR A 195 21.31 4.68 -8.09
CA THR A 195 20.81 5.60 -7.05
C THR A 195 21.92 6.40 -6.35
N GLY A 196 21.64 7.69 -6.16
CA GLY A 196 22.48 8.60 -5.38
C GLY A 196 22.31 8.49 -3.86
N VAL A 197 21.33 7.71 -3.37
CA VAL A 197 20.92 7.69 -1.96
C VAL A 197 21.90 6.88 -1.09
N ARG A 198 22.62 7.55 -0.19
CA ARG A 198 23.75 6.96 0.56
C ARG A 198 23.36 6.12 1.78
N SER A 199 22.07 5.98 2.06
CA SER A 199 21.52 5.21 3.17
C SER A 199 22.03 3.77 3.17
N THR A 200 22.69 3.35 4.25
CA THR A 200 23.25 2.00 4.44
C THR A 200 22.26 1.06 5.12
N PRO A 201 22.39 -0.27 4.94
CA PRO A 201 23.40 -0.95 4.12
C PRO A 201 23.10 -0.88 2.62
N ARG A 202 24.13 -0.59 1.82
CA ARG A 202 24.09 -0.64 0.34
C ARG A 202 24.62 -1.96 -0.19
N ASP A 203 24.25 -2.25 -1.43
CA ASP A 203 24.78 -3.31 -2.30
C ASP A 203 24.54 -4.75 -1.84
N ARG A 204 23.88 -4.98 -0.70
CA ARG A 204 23.53 -6.34 -0.25
C ARG A 204 22.44 -7.01 -1.09
N MET A 205 21.70 -6.21 -1.87
CA MET A 205 20.68 -6.71 -2.80
C MET A 205 21.15 -6.71 -4.26
N LEU A 206 22.31 -6.13 -4.56
CA LEU A 206 22.68 -5.71 -5.93
C LEU A 206 22.90 -6.88 -6.89
N THR A 207 23.77 -7.83 -6.54
CA THR A 207 24.04 -9.00 -7.37
C THR A 207 23.38 -10.26 -6.81
N HIS A 208 23.30 -11.30 -7.64
CA HIS A 208 22.82 -12.61 -7.22
C HIS A 208 23.63 -13.15 -6.03
N GLU A 209 24.96 -13.04 -6.09
CA GLU A 209 25.84 -13.51 -5.02
C GLU A 209 25.60 -12.75 -3.71
N ASN A 210 25.42 -11.43 -3.78
CA ASN A 210 25.10 -10.61 -2.61
C ASN A 210 23.76 -11.02 -1.99
N ARG A 211 22.73 -11.21 -2.82
CA ARG A 211 21.40 -11.65 -2.37
C ARG A 211 21.42 -13.04 -1.74
N VAL A 212 22.11 -13.99 -2.37
CA VAL A 212 22.24 -15.36 -1.84
C VAL A 212 22.93 -15.35 -0.47
N GLU A 213 24.01 -14.58 -0.31
CA GLU A 213 24.70 -14.43 0.97
C GLU A 213 23.78 -13.82 2.03
N GLU A 214 23.14 -12.69 1.72
CA GLU A 214 22.32 -11.97 2.70
C GLU A 214 21.04 -12.75 3.03
N PHE A 215 20.33 -13.33 2.06
CA PHE A 215 19.15 -14.16 2.33
C PHE A 215 19.49 -15.43 3.10
N THR A 216 20.65 -16.05 2.88
CA THR A 216 21.12 -17.17 3.72
C THR A 216 21.26 -16.74 5.18
N LYS A 217 21.88 -15.58 5.42
CA LYS A 217 22.02 -15.01 6.77
C LYS A 217 20.66 -14.69 7.39
N LEU A 218 19.80 -13.97 6.67
CA LEU A 218 18.47 -13.56 7.16
C LEU A 218 17.57 -14.75 7.48
N LYS A 219 17.60 -15.80 6.63
CA LYS A 219 16.86 -17.04 6.88
C LYS A 219 17.32 -17.71 8.18
N LYS A 220 18.63 -17.77 8.42
CA LYS A 220 19.19 -18.31 9.68
C LYS A 220 18.77 -17.50 10.90
N MET A 221 18.60 -16.19 10.74
CA MET A 221 18.14 -15.27 11.79
C MET A 221 16.61 -15.28 11.99
N GLY A 222 15.87 -16.01 11.15
CA GLY A 222 14.40 -16.08 11.24
C GLY A 222 13.69 -14.80 10.76
N VAL A 223 14.34 -13.97 9.94
CA VAL A 223 13.72 -12.81 9.30
C VAL A 223 12.68 -13.30 8.28
N ALA A 224 11.51 -12.65 8.27
CA ALA A 224 10.38 -13.08 7.46
C ALA A 224 10.30 -12.40 6.08
N GLY A 225 10.90 -11.21 5.95
CA GLY A 225 10.88 -10.48 4.70
C GLY A 225 11.79 -9.26 4.68
N VAL A 226 11.99 -8.72 3.48
CA VAL A 226 12.82 -7.54 3.22
C VAL A 226 12.03 -6.41 2.53
N LYS A 227 12.26 -5.18 2.99
CA LYS A 227 11.93 -3.94 2.27
C LYS A 227 13.15 -3.55 1.44
N VAL A 228 13.03 -3.46 0.11
CA VAL A 228 14.14 -2.99 -0.75
C VAL A 228 13.76 -1.67 -1.38
N ASP A 229 14.66 -0.70 -1.35
CA ASP A 229 14.34 0.71 -1.61
C ASP A 229 15.25 1.38 -2.65
N PHE A 230 14.84 2.54 -3.16
CA PHE A 230 15.62 3.44 -4.01
C PHE A 230 16.05 2.85 -5.37
N PHE A 231 15.12 2.34 -6.16
CA PHE A 231 15.41 1.82 -7.50
C PHE A 231 15.56 2.93 -8.56
N GLU A 232 14.82 4.03 -8.42
CA GLU A 232 14.97 5.27 -9.22
C GLU A 232 14.88 5.13 -10.75
N SER A 233 14.46 3.97 -11.27
CA SER A 233 14.38 3.69 -12.70
C SER A 233 13.28 2.67 -13.02
N GLU A 234 12.80 2.71 -14.25
CA GLU A 234 11.89 1.72 -14.84
C GLU A 234 12.44 1.15 -16.15
N LYS A 235 13.73 1.36 -16.42
CA LYS A 235 14.42 0.82 -17.60
C LYS A 235 14.51 -0.70 -17.54
N GLN A 236 14.77 -1.33 -18.68
CA GLN A 236 14.75 -2.80 -18.83
C GLN A 236 15.70 -3.51 -17.85
N ASP A 237 16.89 -2.97 -17.60
CA ASP A 237 17.82 -3.47 -16.61
C ASP A 237 17.27 -3.41 -15.19
N MET A 238 16.52 -2.36 -14.86
CA MET A 238 15.86 -2.24 -13.56
C MET A 238 14.70 -3.23 -13.40
N ILE A 239 13.90 -3.45 -14.44
CA ILE A 239 12.87 -4.50 -14.43
C ILE A 239 13.48 -5.87 -14.17
N ARG A 240 14.60 -6.20 -14.84
CA ARG A 240 15.33 -7.44 -14.56
C ARG A 240 15.75 -7.54 -13.10
N TYR A 241 16.27 -6.44 -12.55
CA TYR A 241 16.76 -6.38 -11.19
C TYR A 241 15.65 -6.63 -10.15
N TYR A 242 14.48 -6.00 -10.31
CA TYR A 242 13.30 -6.31 -9.46
C TYR A 242 12.98 -7.80 -9.46
N LEU A 243 12.86 -8.39 -10.65
CA LEU A 243 12.49 -9.79 -10.80
C LEU A 243 13.57 -10.74 -10.27
N ASP A 244 14.84 -10.37 -10.40
CA ASP A 244 15.97 -11.14 -9.84
C ASP A 244 15.92 -11.18 -8.30
N ILE A 245 15.55 -10.07 -7.64
CA ILE A 245 15.35 -10.05 -6.19
C ILE A 245 14.24 -11.02 -5.79
N LEU A 246 13.11 -11.03 -6.51
CA LEU A 246 11.97 -11.90 -6.22
C LEU A 246 12.30 -13.38 -6.39
N ASP A 247 12.97 -13.73 -7.49
CA ASP A 247 13.42 -15.09 -7.79
C ASP A 247 14.36 -15.63 -6.71
N ASP A 248 15.37 -14.84 -6.33
CA ASP A 248 16.34 -15.24 -5.32
C ASP A 248 15.70 -15.33 -3.94
N ALA A 249 14.88 -14.34 -3.54
CA ALA A 249 14.20 -14.32 -2.25
C ALA A 249 13.28 -15.54 -2.06
N ALA A 250 12.60 -15.98 -3.12
CA ALA A 250 11.71 -17.14 -3.07
C ALA A 250 12.45 -18.44 -2.70
N GLN A 251 13.73 -18.60 -3.08
CA GLN A 251 14.54 -19.77 -2.72
C GLN A 251 14.79 -19.90 -1.22
N PHE A 252 14.68 -18.78 -0.48
CA PHE A 252 14.88 -18.72 0.97
C PHE A 252 13.57 -18.58 1.75
N GLU A 253 12.42 -18.66 1.07
CA GLU A 253 11.10 -18.36 1.64
C GLU A 253 11.08 -16.97 2.30
N MET A 254 11.63 -15.99 1.59
CA MET A 254 11.70 -14.60 2.02
C MET A 254 10.63 -13.78 1.31
N MET A 255 9.79 -13.08 2.08
CA MET A 255 8.84 -12.11 1.53
C MET A 255 9.58 -10.84 1.12
N VAL A 256 9.08 -10.16 0.10
CA VAL A 256 9.70 -8.95 -0.46
C VAL A 256 8.64 -7.89 -0.66
N TYR A 257 9.02 -6.64 -0.45
CA TYR A 257 8.26 -5.49 -0.90
C TYR A 257 9.20 -4.35 -1.27
N PHE A 258 8.74 -3.49 -2.17
CA PHE A 258 9.57 -2.48 -2.80
C PHE A 258 9.12 -1.06 -2.44
N HIS A 259 10.08 -0.21 -2.09
CA HIS A 259 9.93 1.24 -1.93
C HIS A 259 10.81 1.97 -2.96
N GLY A 260 10.58 3.26 -3.16
CA GLY A 260 11.27 4.06 -4.18
C GLY A 260 11.15 3.44 -5.57
N CYS A 261 9.97 2.89 -5.88
CA CYS A 261 9.79 1.87 -6.90
C CYS A 261 8.82 2.19 -8.04
N ILE A 262 8.74 1.28 -9.00
CA ILE A 262 7.71 1.24 -10.04
C ILE A 262 6.32 0.95 -9.45
N VAL A 263 5.26 1.47 -10.08
CA VAL A 263 3.88 1.06 -9.78
C VAL A 263 3.65 -0.42 -10.13
N PRO A 264 2.72 -1.14 -9.46
CA PRO A 264 2.52 -2.57 -9.66
C PRO A 264 2.25 -2.94 -11.12
N ARG A 265 2.79 -4.07 -11.57
CA ARG A 265 2.67 -4.57 -12.95
C ARG A 265 2.02 -5.96 -13.03
N GLY A 266 1.31 -6.37 -11.97
CA GLY A 266 0.71 -7.70 -11.83
C GLY A 266 1.70 -8.80 -11.40
N TRP A 267 2.92 -8.42 -11.01
CA TRP A 267 3.96 -9.34 -10.57
C TRP A 267 3.58 -10.13 -9.32
N GLU A 268 2.71 -9.61 -8.45
CA GLU A 268 2.19 -10.29 -7.28
C GLU A 268 1.41 -11.59 -7.61
N ARG A 269 0.86 -11.71 -8.83
CA ARG A 269 0.27 -12.98 -9.32
C ARG A 269 1.35 -14.00 -9.64
N THR A 270 2.42 -13.57 -10.30
CA THR A 270 3.55 -14.42 -10.72
C THR A 270 4.47 -14.76 -9.54
N TYR A 271 4.66 -13.81 -8.63
CA TYR A 271 5.54 -13.85 -7.47
C TYR A 271 4.73 -13.49 -6.22
N PRO A 272 3.98 -14.44 -5.64
CA PRO A 272 3.16 -14.16 -4.47
C PRO A 272 3.96 -13.76 -3.22
N ASN A 273 5.29 -13.89 -3.23
CA ASN A 273 6.16 -13.36 -2.19
C ASN A 273 6.43 -11.86 -2.31
N LEU A 274 6.01 -11.21 -3.41
CA LEU A 274 5.91 -9.75 -3.51
C LEU A 274 4.65 -9.30 -2.78
N MET A 275 4.82 -8.83 -1.55
CA MET A 275 3.70 -8.56 -0.65
C MET A 275 3.03 -7.21 -0.91
N THR A 276 3.81 -6.22 -1.33
CA THR A 276 3.33 -4.86 -1.59
C THR A 276 4.40 -4.04 -2.32
N LEU A 277 4.00 -2.85 -2.78
CA LEU A 277 4.86 -1.83 -3.37
C LEU A 277 4.43 -0.47 -2.84
N GLU A 278 5.37 0.45 -2.64
CA GLU A 278 5.06 1.85 -2.32
C GLU A 278 4.45 2.54 -3.53
N ALA A 279 5.26 3.15 -4.39
CA ALA A 279 4.86 3.86 -5.60
C ALA A 279 3.59 4.72 -5.39
N VAL A 280 3.58 5.46 -4.27
CA VAL A 280 2.50 6.34 -3.84
C VAL A 280 3.10 7.42 -2.95
N ARG A 281 2.52 8.62 -2.94
CA ARG A 281 2.83 9.61 -1.91
C ARG A 281 2.19 9.19 -0.57
N GLY A 282 2.87 8.32 0.16
CA GLY A 282 2.41 7.73 1.41
C GLY A 282 2.58 8.63 2.64
N ALA A 283 2.19 8.11 3.80
CA ALA A 283 2.22 8.85 5.07
C ALA A 283 3.63 9.33 5.47
N GLU A 284 4.70 8.72 4.97
CA GLU A 284 6.08 9.20 5.16
C GLU A 284 6.30 10.66 4.70
N TRP A 285 5.45 11.20 3.83
CA TRP A 285 5.52 12.61 3.47
C TRP A 285 5.15 13.57 4.60
N TYR A 286 4.53 13.10 5.69
CA TYR A 286 4.43 13.85 6.95
C TYR A 286 5.77 14.02 7.67
N ASN A 287 6.83 13.32 7.24
CA ASN A 287 8.21 13.53 7.68
C ASN A 287 8.91 14.55 6.77
N ASN A 288 8.68 14.43 5.46
CA ASN A 288 9.47 15.10 4.42
C ASN A 288 9.04 16.56 4.19
N GLY A 289 7.77 16.90 4.41
CA GLY A 289 7.29 18.28 4.21
C GLY A 289 5.83 18.52 4.59
N PRO A 290 5.36 19.78 4.59
CA PRO A 290 4.01 20.13 5.01
C PRO A 290 2.93 19.84 3.95
N ASP A 291 3.29 19.55 2.70
CA ASP A 291 2.33 19.45 1.59
C ASP A 291 1.27 18.37 1.82
N LEU A 292 1.65 17.24 2.42
CA LEU A 292 0.71 16.13 2.64
C LEU A 292 -0.34 16.49 3.71
N THR A 293 -0.03 17.40 4.65
CA THR A 293 -0.98 17.90 5.65
C THR A 293 -2.30 18.33 5.05
N THR A 294 -2.29 19.10 3.97
CA THR A 294 -3.51 19.66 3.37
C THR A 294 -4.06 18.81 2.23
N THR A 295 -3.21 18.02 1.56
CA THR A 295 -3.57 17.26 0.35
C THR A 295 -4.02 15.83 0.65
N ALA A 296 -3.64 15.24 1.79
CA ALA A 296 -3.99 13.87 2.14
C ALA A 296 -5.48 13.52 2.06
N PRO A 297 -6.43 14.34 2.55
CA PRO A 297 -7.85 13.97 2.51
C PRO A 297 -8.34 13.70 1.08
N GLU A 298 -7.96 14.54 0.12
CA GLU A 298 -8.31 14.36 -1.30
C GLU A 298 -7.50 13.22 -1.91
N HIS A 299 -6.18 13.18 -1.67
CA HIS A 299 -5.30 12.13 -2.17
C HIS A 299 -5.79 10.73 -1.77
N ASN A 300 -6.14 10.54 -0.50
CA ASN A 300 -6.64 9.28 0.04
C ASN A 300 -7.94 8.82 -0.64
N THR A 301 -8.77 9.76 -1.11
CA THR A 301 -10.00 9.47 -1.85
C THR A 301 -9.79 9.28 -3.36
N ILE A 302 -8.57 9.46 -3.88
CA ILE A 302 -8.23 9.20 -5.30
C ILE A 302 -7.57 7.82 -5.47
N LEU A 303 -6.66 7.47 -4.55
CA LEU A 303 -5.87 6.23 -4.60
C LEU A 303 -6.70 4.94 -4.81
N PRO A 304 -7.88 4.76 -4.17
CA PRO A 304 -8.70 3.55 -4.31
C PRO A 304 -9.34 3.39 -5.69
N PHE A 305 -9.42 4.47 -6.47
CA PHE A 305 -9.93 4.47 -7.84
C PHE A 305 -8.81 4.43 -8.89
N THR A 306 -7.56 4.50 -8.45
CA THR A 306 -6.38 4.66 -9.31
C THR A 306 -5.25 3.72 -8.88
N ARG A 307 -4.26 4.21 -8.13
CA ARG A 307 -3.04 3.49 -7.75
C ARG A 307 -3.31 2.14 -7.09
N ASN A 308 -4.32 2.03 -6.22
CA ASN A 308 -4.57 0.79 -5.49
C ASN A 308 -5.49 -0.19 -6.26
N VAL A 309 -6.06 0.23 -7.40
CA VAL A 309 -6.78 -0.67 -8.32
C VAL A 309 -5.81 -1.61 -9.02
N VAL A 310 -4.63 -1.12 -9.37
CA VAL A 310 -3.66 -1.87 -10.19
C VAL A 310 -2.74 -2.78 -9.39
N GLY A 311 -2.87 -2.79 -8.06
CA GLY A 311 -2.12 -3.66 -7.16
C GLY A 311 -1.95 -3.11 -5.75
N PRO A 312 -1.30 -3.89 -4.85
CA PRO A 312 -1.10 -3.52 -3.45
C PRO A 312 -0.28 -2.22 -3.30
N MET A 313 -0.53 -1.50 -2.22
CA MET A 313 -0.01 -0.16 -1.98
C MET A 313 0.41 0.03 -0.52
N ASP A 314 1.71 0.08 -0.27
CA ASP A 314 2.26 0.35 1.05
C ASP A 314 2.23 1.85 1.38
N TYR A 315 1.03 2.38 1.53
CA TYR A 315 0.80 3.79 1.88
C TYR A 315 1.32 4.14 3.28
N THR A 316 1.39 3.14 4.16
CA THR A 316 1.70 3.24 5.59
C THR A 316 0.63 3.99 6.41
N PRO A 317 -0.63 3.50 6.46
CA PRO A 317 -1.77 4.24 7.01
C PRO A 317 -1.91 4.19 8.55
N VAL A 318 -3.01 4.77 9.05
CA VAL A 318 -3.51 4.65 10.44
C VAL A 318 -2.65 5.43 11.45
N THR A 319 -2.66 6.75 11.30
CA THR A 319 -1.97 7.70 12.17
C THR A 319 -2.98 8.39 13.11
N PHE A 320 -2.79 8.36 14.43
CA PHE A 320 -3.62 9.07 15.41
C PHE A 320 -2.85 10.18 16.14
N THR A 321 -1.52 10.12 16.14
CA THR A 321 -0.64 11.22 16.54
C THR A 321 -0.06 11.95 15.33
N ASN A 322 0.75 12.99 15.55
CA ASN A 322 1.42 13.69 14.45
C ASN A 322 2.88 13.23 14.33
N SER A 323 3.38 13.20 13.09
CA SER A 323 4.81 13.12 12.82
C SER A 323 5.46 14.51 12.89
N GLN A 324 6.42 14.83 12.02
CA GLN A 324 7.09 16.13 11.95
C GLN A 324 6.14 17.23 11.46
N TYR A 325 5.19 16.88 10.59
CA TYR A 325 4.07 17.71 10.17
C TYR A 325 2.74 17.08 10.59
N PRO A 326 1.72 17.89 10.93
CA PRO A 326 0.43 17.37 11.38
C PRO A 326 -0.37 16.76 10.22
N HIS A 327 -1.25 15.80 10.51
CA HIS A 327 -2.34 15.44 9.61
C HIS A 327 -3.64 16.13 10.06
N ILE A 328 -4.61 16.27 9.14
CA ILE A 328 -5.90 16.96 9.39
C ILE A 328 -7.13 16.08 9.10
N THR A 329 -6.89 14.83 8.70
CA THR A 329 -7.84 13.74 8.63
C THR A 329 -8.31 13.39 10.04
N SER A 330 -9.55 12.92 10.17
CA SER A 330 -10.08 12.55 11.47
C SER A 330 -9.61 11.16 11.91
N PHE A 331 -9.81 10.84 13.18
CA PHE A 331 -9.60 9.49 13.71
C PHE A 331 -10.43 8.42 12.98
N GLY A 332 -11.68 8.72 12.62
CA GLY A 332 -12.51 7.83 11.80
C GLY A 332 -11.94 7.62 10.39
N HIS A 333 -11.38 8.67 9.77
CA HIS A 333 -10.70 8.56 8.48
C HIS A 333 -9.48 7.65 8.58
N GLU A 334 -8.61 7.91 9.56
CA GLU A 334 -7.36 7.18 9.76
C GLU A 334 -7.61 5.70 10.07
N LEU A 335 -8.61 5.39 10.91
CA LEU A 335 -9.02 4.00 11.15
C LEU A 335 -9.53 3.32 9.87
N ALA A 336 -10.30 4.03 9.05
CA ALA A 336 -10.85 3.50 7.80
C ALA A 336 -9.77 3.14 6.77
N LEU A 337 -8.62 3.84 6.77
CA LEU A 337 -7.51 3.57 5.86
C LEU A 337 -6.96 2.13 5.97
N SER A 338 -7.11 1.48 7.14
CA SER A 338 -6.77 0.05 7.31
C SER A 338 -7.59 -0.89 6.42
N VAL A 339 -8.80 -0.48 6.01
CA VAL A 339 -9.67 -1.23 5.10
C VAL A 339 -9.61 -0.69 3.67
N VAL A 340 -9.53 0.64 3.53
CA VAL A 340 -9.55 1.29 2.23
C VAL A 340 -8.33 0.90 1.40
N PHE A 341 -7.12 0.94 2.00
CA PHE A 341 -5.88 0.64 1.30
C PHE A 341 -5.50 -0.83 1.45
N GLU A 342 -5.42 -1.53 0.32
CA GLU A 342 -4.96 -2.91 0.25
C GLU A 342 -3.43 -2.99 0.18
N SER A 343 -2.85 -3.74 1.11
CA SER A 343 -1.42 -4.06 1.14
C SER A 343 -1.22 -5.41 1.82
N GLY A 344 -0.49 -6.35 1.20
CA GLY A 344 -0.25 -7.68 1.77
C GLY A 344 0.61 -7.64 3.05
N LEU A 345 1.49 -6.64 3.16
CA LEU A 345 2.09 -6.21 4.42
C LEU A 345 1.65 -4.78 4.68
N GLN A 346 0.75 -4.58 5.64
CA GLN A 346 0.20 -3.25 5.92
C GLN A 346 0.92 -2.65 7.12
N HIS A 347 1.82 -1.70 6.85
CA HIS A 347 2.53 -0.98 7.88
C HIS A 347 1.62 0.06 8.52
N LEU A 348 1.32 -0.11 9.80
CA LEU A 348 0.52 0.85 10.53
C LEU A 348 1.46 1.89 11.14
N ALA A 349 1.29 3.14 10.70
CA ALA A 349 2.16 4.25 11.02
C ALA A 349 1.61 5.03 12.21
N ASP A 350 2.11 4.76 13.41
CA ASP A 350 1.98 5.67 14.55
C ASP A 350 2.99 5.29 15.64
N ARG A 351 3.08 6.14 16.66
CA ARG A 351 3.77 5.83 17.91
C ARG A 351 2.97 4.79 18.71
N PRO A 352 3.62 3.98 19.56
CA PRO A 352 2.93 3.06 20.46
C PRO A 352 1.83 3.73 21.30
N GLU A 353 2.08 4.94 21.81
CA GLU A 353 1.10 5.68 22.63
C GLU A 353 -0.18 6.04 21.86
N GLY A 354 -0.07 6.25 20.54
CA GLY A 354 -1.22 6.50 19.66
C GLY A 354 -2.19 5.31 19.67
N TYR A 355 -1.66 4.10 19.55
CA TYR A 355 -2.45 2.87 19.59
C TYR A 355 -2.90 2.49 21.01
N TYR A 356 -2.04 2.68 22.02
CA TYR A 356 -2.38 2.42 23.42
C TYR A 356 -3.42 3.40 23.97
N GLY A 357 -3.59 4.57 23.36
CA GLY A 357 -4.62 5.54 23.70
C GLY A 357 -6.00 5.24 23.12
N LEU A 358 -6.12 4.30 22.17
CA LEU A 358 -7.38 4.03 21.48
C LEU A 358 -8.44 3.41 22.41
N PRO A 359 -9.72 3.77 22.25
CA PRO A 359 -10.81 3.08 22.94
C PRO A 359 -10.91 1.61 22.50
N ASP A 360 -11.50 0.77 23.35
CA ASP A 360 -11.50 -0.69 23.18
C ASP A 360 -12.02 -1.16 21.82
N ALA A 361 -13.05 -0.52 21.28
CA ALA A 361 -13.62 -0.89 19.97
C ALA A 361 -12.62 -0.64 18.81
N ALA A 362 -12.00 0.53 18.76
CA ALA A 362 -11.00 0.88 17.75
C ALA A 362 -9.74 0.02 17.88
N ARG A 363 -9.28 -0.19 19.12
CA ARG A 363 -8.15 -1.07 19.39
C ARG A 363 -8.43 -2.51 18.95
N THR A 364 -9.56 -3.07 19.35
CA THR A 364 -9.98 -4.43 18.97
C THR A 364 -10.10 -4.57 17.46
N PHE A 365 -10.66 -3.57 16.78
CA PHE A 365 -10.73 -3.55 15.32
C PHE A 365 -9.34 -3.69 14.69
N LEU A 366 -8.35 -2.90 15.11
CA LEU A 366 -6.98 -2.97 14.59
C LEU A 366 -6.24 -4.26 14.96
N LYS A 367 -6.65 -4.97 16.02
CA LYS A 367 -6.13 -6.32 16.33
C LYS A 367 -6.67 -7.38 15.37
N GLU A 368 -7.86 -7.16 14.80
CA GLU A 368 -8.61 -8.17 14.05
C GLU A 368 -8.68 -7.90 12.53
N VAL A 369 -8.36 -6.70 12.07
CA VAL A 369 -8.46 -6.33 10.66
C VAL A 369 -7.43 -7.13 9.82
N PRO A 370 -7.87 -7.84 8.76
CA PRO A 370 -6.97 -8.58 7.87
C PRO A 370 -6.15 -7.65 6.97
N ALA A 371 -5.02 -8.16 6.48
CA ALA A 371 -4.23 -7.52 5.41
C ALA A 371 -4.52 -8.09 4.01
N ALA A 372 -5.27 -9.19 3.91
CA ALA A 372 -5.60 -9.85 2.65
C ALA A 372 -7.07 -10.26 2.61
N TRP A 373 -7.67 -10.09 1.44
CA TRP A 373 -9.12 -10.11 1.24
C TRP A 373 -9.52 -11.17 0.22
N ASP A 374 -10.74 -11.68 0.34
CA ASP A 374 -11.30 -12.68 -0.57
C ASP A 374 -12.27 -12.04 -1.58
N ASP A 375 -12.73 -10.81 -1.32
CA ASP A 375 -13.67 -10.06 -2.17
C ASP A 375 -13.61 -8.56 -1.82
N THR A 376 -13.91 -7.71 -2.79
CA THR A 376 -13.93 -6.24 -2.66
C THR A 376 -15.17 -5.70 -3.37
N LYS A 377 -15.86 -4.76 -2.73
CA LYS A 377 -17.07 -4.11 -3.24
C LYS A 377 -16.98 -2.60 -3.03
N LEU A 378 -17.13 -1.82 -4.10
CA LEU A 378 -17.37 -0.38 -4.00
C LEU A 378 -18.84 -0.16 -3.64
N LEU A 379 -19.13 0.47 -2.51
CA LEU A 379 -20.51 0.70 -2.07
C LEU A 379 -21.04 2.08 -2.47
N ASP A 380 -20.18 3.10 -2.41
CA ASP A 380 -20.45 4.47 -2.83
C ASP A 380 -19.13 5.23 -2.96
N GLY A 381 -19.08 6.30 -3.73
CA GLY A 381 -17.88 7.14 -3.79
C GLY A 381 -17.71 7.92 -5.10
N TYR A 382 -16.81 8.90 -5.05
CA TYR A 382 -16.34 9.65 -6.20
C TYR A 382 -14.87 10.04 -6.02
N PRO A 383 -13.99 9.83 -7.02
CA PRO A 383 -12.57 10.13 -6.92
C PRO A 383 -12.31 11.57 -6.43
N GLY A 384 -11.49 11.71 -5.39
CA GLY A 384 -11.13 13.02 -4.82
C GLY A 384 -12.16 13.62 -3.85
N ARG A 385 -13.31 12.95 -3.62
CA ARG A 385 -14.39 13.46 -2.77
C ARG A 385 -14.71 12.55 -1.59
N ASP A 386 -15.10 11.31 -1.87
CA ASP A 386 -15.42 10.32 -0.85
C ASP A 386 -15.37 8.90 -1.40
N LEU A 387 -15.32 7.93 -0.49
CA LEU A 387 -15.34 6.50 -0.78
C LEU A 387 -16.00 5.76 0.38
N ILE A 388 -16.82 4.77 0.08
CA ILE A 388 -17.20 3.68 0.97
C ILE A 388 -16.93 2.37 0.26
N ILE A 389 -16.03 1.56 0.82
CA ILE A 389 -15.63 0.26 0.28
C ILE A 389 -15.84 -0.84 1.32
N ALA A 390 -16.25 -2.02 0.88
CA ALA A 390 -16.34 -3.21 1.70
C ALA A 390 -15.40 -4.31 1.20
N ARG A 391 -14.68 -4.96 2.11
CA ARG A 391 -13.79 -6.08 1.81
C ARG A 391 -14.15 -7.29 2.66
N ARG A 392 -14.13 -8.47 2.07
CA ARG A 392 -14.50 -9.73 2.75
C ARG A 392 -13.26 -10.51 3.15
N LYS A 393 -13.29 -11.11 4.33
CA LYS A 393 -12.36 -12.19 4.71
C LYS A 393 -13.12 -13.33 5.38
N GLY A 394 -13.08 -14.51 4.77
CA GLY A 394 -13.91 -15.64 5.13
C GLY A 394 -15.39 -15.24 5.08
N ALA A 395 -16.07 -15.32 6.22
CA ALA A 395 -17.46 -14.91 6.35
C ALA A 395 -17.66 -13.49 6.89
N GLN A 396 -16.58 -12.78 7.26
CA GLN A 396 -16.65 -11.43 7.82
C GLN A 396 -16.47 -10.37 6.73
N TRP A 397 -17.16 -9.25 6.86
CA TRP A 397 -16.96 -8.07 6.02
C TRP A 397 -16.42 -6.92 6.85
N TYR A 398 -15.52 -6.15 6.26
CA TYR A 398 -14.93 -4.94 6.81
C TYR A 398 -15.27 -3.79 5.87
N ILE A 399 -15.67 -2.65 6.43
CA ILE A 399 -16.12 -1.49 5.64
C ILE A 399 -15.28 -0.29 6.07
N GLY A 400 -14.70 0.41 5.11
CA GLY A 400 -14.01 1.68 5.31
C GLY A 400 -14.72 2.78 4.55
N GLY A 401 -15.04 3.88 5.23
CA GLY A 401 -15.60 5.08 4.63
C GLY A 401 -14.72 6.29 4.92
N ILE A 402 -14.36 7.04 3.88
CA ILE A 402 -13.55 8.27 3.99
C ILE A 402 -14.14 9.40 3.16
N SER A 403 -13.90 10.64 3.58
CA SER A 403 -14.26 11.83 2.82
C SER A 403 -13.12 12.84 2.83
N SER A 404 -13.00 13.63 1.76
CA SER A 404 -12.15 14.82 1.63
C SER A 404 -12.93 16.13 1.82
N GLU A 405 -14.26 16.03 1.94
CA GLU A 405 -15.18 17.16 1.86
C GLU A 405 -14.96 18.19 2.98
N ARG A 406 -15.22 19.46 2.65
CA ARG A 406 -15.01 20.59 3.58
C ARG A 406 -16.05 20.69 4.68
N PHE A 407 -17.23 20.09 4.47
CA PHE A 407 -18.37 20.11 5.38
C PHE A 407 -18.80 18.69 5.72
N GLU A 408 -19.46 18.55 6.88
CA GLU A 408 -20.07 17.28 7.26
C GLU A 408 -21.13 16.85 6.24
N ARG A 409 -21.23 15.54 6.00
CA ARG A 409 -22.21 14.94 5.11
C ARG A 409 -22.81 13.71 5.75
N THR A 410 -24.03 13.39 5.34
CA THR A 410 -24.69 12.14 5.71
C THR A 410 -24.74 11.25 4.48
N LYS A 411 -24.26 10.01 4.62
CA LYS A 411 -24.31 8.96 3.60
C LYS A 411 -25.20 7.82 4.09
N ASN A 412 -25.82 7.10 3.16
CA ASN A 412 -26.62 5.92 3.46
C ASN A 412 -25.84 4.67 3.06
N LEU A 413 -25.44 3.89 4.04
CA LEU A 413 -24.80 2.60 3.84
C LEU A 413 -25.87 1.53 3.56
N ASN A 414 -25.86 0.96 2.37
CA ASN A 414 -26.72 -0.14 1.96
C ASN A 414 -25.97 -1.47 2.08
N PHE A 415 -26.63 -2.50 2.61
CA PHE A 415 -26.02 -3.81 2.85
C PHE A 415 -26.43 -4.87 1.82
N ASN A 416 -26.88 -4.46 0.63
CA ASN A 416 -27.40 -5.35 -0.42
C ASN A 416 -26.38 -6.36 -0.98
N PHE A 417 -25.09 -6.17 -0.71
CA PHE A 417 -24.01 -7.11 -1.04
C PHE A 417 -23.95 -8.32 -0.09
N LEU A 418 -24.67 -8.29 1.04
CA LEU A 418 -24.72 -9.42 1.96
C LEU A 418 -25.52 -10.60 1.39
N PRO A 419 -25.19 -11.84 1.76
CA PRO A 419 -25.97 -13.02 1.36
C PRO A 419 -27.43 -12.95 1.85
N ASP A 420 -28.35 -13.51 1.07
CA ASP A 420 -29.75 -13.63 1.47
C ASP A 420 -29.92 -14.47 2.75
N ASN A 421 -30.89 -14.08 3.59
CA ASN A 421 -31.24 -14.78 4.84
C ASN A 421 -30.09 -14.93 5.85
N LYS A 422 -29.06 -14.08 5.77
CA LYS A 422 -27.98 -14.00 6.77
C LYS A 422 -28.03 -12.69 7.53
N LYS A 423 -27.94 -12.79 8.86
CA LYS A 423 -27.83 -11.63 9.75
C LYS A 423 -26.39 -11.48 10.20
N TYR A 424 -25.98 -10.24 10.39
CA TYR A 424 -24.64 -9.87 10.80
C TYR A 424 -24.70 -8.94 12.02
N LYS A 425 -23.82 -9.16 12.98
CA LYS A 425 -23.50 -8.18 14.02
C LYS A 425 -22.57 -7.13 13.42
N LEU A 426 -23.07 -5.91 13.34
CA LEU A 426 -22.32 -4.71 12.97
C LEU A 426 -21.68 -4.10 14.23
N THR A 427 -20.37 -3.87 14.16
CA THR A 427 -19.67 -2.89 15.00
C THR A 427 -19.21 -1.75 14.09
N LEU A 428 -19.82 -0.58 14.24
CA LEU A 428 -19.48 0.65 13.50
C LEU A 428 -18.69 1.57 14.43
N ILE A 429 -17.51 2.01 13.98
CA ILE A 429 -16.62 2.95 14.67
C ILE A 429 -16.46 4.16 13.76
N ALA A 430 -17.15 5.24 14.09
CA ALA A 430 -17.18 6.47 13.30
C ALA A 430 -16.59 7.63 14.11
N ASP A 431 -16.37 8.76 13.45
CA ASP A 431 -16.07 10.01 14.13
C ASP A 431 -17.08 10.30 15.26
N GLY A 432 -16.58 10.85 16.36
CA GLY A 432 -17.33 11.25 17.53
C GLY A 432 -17.82 12.69 17.45
N LYS A 433 -17.75 13.41 18.57
CA LYS A 433 -18.19 14.82 18.63
C LYS A 433 -17.29 15.75 17.81
N HIS A 434 -16.03 15.38 17.63
CA HIS A 434 -15.03 16.07 16.83
C HIS A 434 -14.09 15.07 16.15
N ASP A 435 -13.15 15.55 15.34
CA ASP A 435 -12.24 14.78 14.48
C ASP A 435 -11.18 13.94 15.22
N LYS A 436 -11.15 13.99 16.56
CA LYS A 436 -10.22 13.25 17.43
C LYS A 436 -10.95 12.48 18.52
N ASP A 437 -12.19 12.10 18.24
CA ASP A 437 -13.08 11.36 19.12
C ASP A 437 -13.74 10.26 18.29
N PHE A 438 -14.11 9.16 18.94
CA PHE A 438 -14.80 8.04 18.30
C PHE A 438 -16.21 7.88 18.89
N SER A 439 -17.16 7.55 18.03
CA SER A 439 -18.45 6.99 18.43
C SER A 439 -18.54 5.54 17.96
N THR A 440 -19.03 4.65 18.83
CA THR A 440 -19.23 3.23 18.50
C THR A 440 -20.71 2.87 18.55
N GLN A 441 -21.18 2.18 17.52
CA GLN A 441 -22.56 1.66 17.44
C GLN A 441 -22.55 0.17 17.16
N TYR A 442 -23.45 -0.55 17.83
CA TYR A 442 -23.68 -1.97 17.60
C TYR A 442 -25.09 -2.19 17.07
N LYS A 443 -25.22 -2.94 15.97
CA LYS A 443 -26.52 -3.28 15.36
C LYS A 443 -26.52 -4.70 14.83
N VAL A 444 -27.71 -5.21 14.55
CA VAL A 444 -27.89 -6.38 13.70
C VAL A 444 -28.40 -5.89 12.36
N VAL A 445 -27.75 -6.28 11.28
CA VAL A 445 -28.11 -5.92 9.90
C VAL A 445 -28.22 -7.18 9.04
N ASP A 446 -28.95 -7.06 7.95
CA ASP A 446 -29.06 -8.05 6.88
C ASP A 446 -29.04 -7.33 5.52
N LYS A 447 -29.19 -8.10 4.43
CA LYS A 447 -29.17 -7.58 3.06
C LYS A 447 -30.15 -6.43 2.79
N SER A 448 -31.28 -6.39 3.50
CA SER A 448 -32.33 -5.37 3.32
C SER A 448 -32.11 -4.11 4.16
N SER A 449 -31.11 -4.13 5.04
CA SER A 449 -30.84 -3.03 5.95
C SER A 449 -30.20 -1.84 5.24
N THR A 450 -30.50 -0.64 5.76
CA THR A 450 -29.80 0.61 5.42
C THR A 450 -29.43 1.34 6.71
N LEU A 451 -28.27 1.98 6.74
CA LEU A 451 -27.80 2.76 7.88
C LEU A 451 -27.34 4.15 7.44
N SER A 452 -27.92 5.18 8.05
CA SER A 452 -27.45 6.55 7.87
C SER A 452 -26.20 6.80 8.71
N ILE A 453 -25.12 7.27 8.10
CA ILE A 453 -23.82 7.53 8.74
C ILE A 453 -23.44 8.99 8.51
N LYS A 454 -23.12 9.69 9.59
CA LYS A 454 -22.58 11.04 9.55
C LYS A 454 -21.06 10.96 9.36
N LEU A 455 -20.56 11.60 8.31
CA LEU A 455 -19.15 11.82 8.04
C LEU A 455 -18.83 13.27 8.43
N LEU A 456 -17.83 13.48 9.31
CA LEU A 456 -17.31 14.82 9.54
C LEU A 456 -16.55 15.32 8.30
N ARG A 457 -16.22 16.62 8.27
CA ARG A 457 -15.29 17.15 7.27
C ARG A 457 -13.97 16.39 7.31
N ARG A 458 -13.47 15.96 6.15
CA ARG A 458 -12.26 15.11 6.05
C ARG A 458 -12.34 13.84 6.92
N GLY A 459 -13.56 13.41 7.22
CA GLY A 459 -13.88 12.41 8.23
C GLY A 459 -13.94 10.99 7.69
N GLY A 460 -14.37 10.07 8.54
CA GLY A 460 -14.53 8.67 8.15
C GLY A 460 -15.14 7.76 9.19
N PHE A 461 -15.20 6.48 8.85
CA PHE A 461 -15.57 5.40 9.75
C PHE A 461 -14.98 4.07 9.28
N ALA A 462 -14.78 3.16 10.23
CA ALA A 462 -14.54 1.75 9.96
C ALA A 462 -15.66 0.90 10.58
N ALA A 463 -15.97 -0.23 9.96
CA ALA A 463 -16.92 -1.17 10.51
C ALA A 463 -16.52 -2.62 10.24
N VAL A 464 -16.96 -3.51 11.12
CA VAL A 464 -16.89 -4.96 10.92
C VAL A 464 -18.28 -5.57 11.04
N LEU A 465 -18.59 -6.49 10.12
CA LEU A 465 -19.78 -7.31 10.08
C LEU A 465 -19.38 -8.76 10.35
N LYS A 466 -19.75 -9.28 11.51
CA LYS A 466 -19.55 -10.70 11.85
C LYS A 466 -20.87 -11.46 11.66
N PRO A 467 -20.90 -12.59 10.94
CA PRO A 467 -22.13 -13.35 10.77
C PRO A 467 -22.66 -13.79 12.14
N LEU A 468 -23.97 -13.76 12.30
CA LEU A 468 -24.66 -14.41 13.41
C LEU A 468 -25.01 -15.84 12.96
N ASP A 469 -24.86 -16.79 13.87
CA ASP A 469 -25.21 -18.19 13.65
C ASP A 469 -26.69 -18.39 13.33
#